data_AF-A0A3E1DGL3-F1
#
_entry.id   AF-A0A3E1DGL3-F1
#
_cell.length_a   1.000
_cell.length_b   1.000
_cell.length_c   1.000
_cell.angle_alpha   90.00
_cell.angle_beta   90.00
_cell.angle_gamma   90.00
#
_symmetry.space_group_name_H-M   'P 1'
#
loop_
_entity.id
_entity.type
_entity.pdbx_description
1 polymer ?
#
loop_
_entity_poly.entity_id
_entity_poly.type
_entity_poly.pdbx_seq_one_letter_code
_entity_poly.pdbx_strand_id
1 'polypeptide(L)'
;MNSIKLLGAAVISVMNIASYSTAHAELADGKFGSAQVFDVQRSPAFPTASTPITFSNFANPFADPGGQFSMAPGQYLKFFKVSDSPCRYGANLHNADNTVASLYAASGTIWGLTSSGFLFTSLPGDFGTFIANGAGFSLGDSVTLTPSTGEDTCAATAAYLPSTTPVSTAGPINPAPVPATTPIPTLSEWAMIILTMLVAGFGIYQQRRRQL
;
A
#
# COMPACT_ATOMS: atom_id res chain seq x y z
N MET A 1 8.95 -73.22 -12.20
CA MET A 1 7.73 -72.43 -12.50
C MET A 1 7.39 -71.68 -11.22
N ASN A 2 7.91 -70.45 -11.07
CA ASN A 2 7.20 -69.18 -11.32
C ASN A 2 6.20 -68.90 -10.16
N SER A 3 6.25 -67.80 -9.40
CA SER A 3 6.67 -66.44 -9.73
C SER A 3 7.00 -65.63 -8.47
N ILE A 4 8.02 -64.78 -8.58
CA ILE A 4 8.36 -63.71 -7.63
C ILE A 4 7.39 -62.55 -7.85
N LYS A 5 6.64 -62.16 -6.81
CA LYS A 5 5.80 -60.96 -6.82
C LYS A 5 6.63 -59.75 -6.37
N LEU A 6 7.02 -58.92 -7.34
CA LEU A 6 7.67 -57.64 -7.13
C LEU A 6 6.58 -56.60 -6.80
N LEU A 7 6.45 -56.21 -5.53
CA LEU A 7 5.60 -55.09 -5.12
C LEU A 7 6.37 -53.79 -5.39
N GLY A 8 5.99 -53.09 -6.46
CA GLY A 8 6.51 -51.76 -6.78
C GLY A 8 5.96 -50.72 -5.81
N ALA A 9 6.84 -50.17 -4.97
CA ALA A 9 6.54 -49.00 -4.17
C ALA A 9 6.57 -47.75 -5.07
N ALA A 10 5.41 -47.15 -5.32
CA ALA A 10 5.33 -45.84 -5.94
C ALA A 10 5.71 -44.77 -4.91
N VAL A 11 6.92 -44.21 -5.05
CA VAL A 11 7.37 -43.05 -4.26
C VAL A 11 6.68 -41.82 -4.84
N ILE A 12 5.63 -41.34 -4.16
CA ILE A 12 4.99 -40.05 -4.46
C ILE A 12 5.87 -38.97 -3.82
N SER A 13 6.74 -38.35 -4.61
CA SER A 13 7.43 -37.12 -4.20
C SER A 13 6.40 -35.99 -4.11
N VAL A 14 5.98 -35.67 -2.89
CA VAL A 14 5.22 -34.45 -2.61
C VAL A 14 6.20 -33.29 -2.72
N MET A 15 6.17 -32.59 -3.86
CA MET A 15 6.81 -31.28 -3.97
C MET A 15 6.07 -30.32 -3.03
N ASN A 16 6.68 -30.02 -1.89
CA ASN A 16 6.29 -28.88 -1.07
C ASN A 16 6.55 -27.61 -1.88
N ILE A 17 5.49 -27.07 -2.48
CA ILE A 17 5.50 -25.70 -2.99
C ILE A 17 5.54 -24.82 -1.73
N ALA A 18 6.74 -24.45 -1.30
CA ALA A 18 6.93 -23.41 -0.32
C ALA A 18 6.33 -22.13 -0.91
N SER A 19 5.15 -21.76 -0.44
CA SER A 19 4.53 -20.48 -0.74
C SER A 19 5.39 -19.40 -0.09
N TYR A 20 6.36 -18.88 -0.84
CA TYR A 20 7.05 -17.66 -0.47
C TYR A 20 6.00 -16.54 -0.53
N SER A 21 5.43 -16.16 0.62
CA SER A 21 4.77 -14.85 0.69
C SER A 21 5.88 -13.82 0.49
N THR A 22 5.97 -13.25 -0.70
CA THR A 22 6.72 -12.02 -0.91
C THR A 22 6.20 -11.04 0.14
N ALA A 23 7.03 -10.67 1.10
CA ALA A 23 6.72 -9.61 2.05
C ALA A 23 6.61 -8.33 1.22
N HIS A 24 5.40 -8.04 0.73
CA HIS A 24 5.11 -6.80 0.05
C HIS A 24 5.18 -5.70 1.10
N ALA A 25 5.98 -4.67 0.82
CA ALA A 25 5.90 -3.46 1.62
C ALA A 25 4.48 -2.91 1.48
N GLU A 26 3.82 -2.65 2.60
CA GLU A 26 2.48 -2.08 2.66
C GLU A 26 2.49 -0.73 3.36
N LEU A 27 1.35 -0.01 3.37
CA LEU A 27 1.22 1.26 4.10
C LEU A 27 1.72 1.17 5.56
N ALA A 28 1.53 0.03 6.21
CA ALA A 28 1.97 -0.20 7.59
C ALA A 28 3.51 -0.26 7.75
N ASP A 29 4.28 -0.44 6.68
CA ASP A 29 5.75 -0.41 6.74
C ASP A 29 6.32 1.02 6.66
N GLY A 30 5.47 1.99 6.30
CA GLY A 30 5.86 3.37 6.10
C GLY A 30 6.26 4.10 7.37
N LYS A 31 7.23 5.01 7.23
CA LYS A 31 7.66 5.93 8.30
C LYS A 31 7.56 7.36 7.79
N PHE A 32 6.66 8.15 8.38
CA PHE A 32 6.38 9.52 7.95
C PHE A 32 6.85 10.50 9.02
N GLY A 33 7.84 11.32 8.72
CA GLY A 33 8.43 12.26 9.69
C GLY A 33 7.65 13.57 9.84
N SER A 34 8.18 14.48 10.66
CA SER A 34 7.55 15.77 10.98
C SER A 34 7.31 16.67 9.77
N ALA A 35 8.09 16.52 8.69
CA ALA A 35 7.88 17.30 7.47
C ALA A 35 6.93 16.60 6.48
N GLN A 36 6.30 15.50 6.87
CA GLN A 36 5.39 14.73 6.01
C GLN A 36 3.97 14.66 6.54
N VAL A 37 3.73 14.99 7.81
CA VAL A 37 2.45 14.78 8.48
C VAL A 37 1.87 16.13 8.89
N PHE A 38 0.74 16.50 8.29
CA PHE A 38 0.14 17.82 8.48
C PHE A 38 -1.35 17.69 8.71
N ASP A 39 -1.88 18.46 9.66
CA ASP A 39 -3.30 18.76 9.65
C ASP A 39 -3.58 19.81 8.57
N VAL A 40 -4.66 19.62 7.80
CA VAL A 40 -4.95 20.44 6.63
C VAL A 40 -6.43 20.76 6.50
N GLN A 41 -6.71 21.91 5.89
CA GLN A 41 -8.03 22.22 5.32
C GLN A 41 -8.11 21.64 3.91
N ARG A 42 -9.32 21.24 3.49
CA ARG A 42 -9.53 20.50 2.24
C ARG A 42 -10.60 21.14 1.38
N SER A 43 -10.34 21.24 0.09
CA SER A 43 -11.34 21.68 -0.90
C SER A 43 -11.18 20.89 -2.20
N PRO A 44 -12.16 20.05 -2.60
CA PRO A 44 -13.38 19.70 -1.86
C PRO A 44 -13.09 18.89 -0.57
N ALA A 45 -14.12 18.67 0.26
CA ALA A 45 -13.97 17.99 1.56
C ALA A 45 -13.37 16.59 1.45
N PHE A 46 -13.65 15.85 0.37
CA PHE A 46 -13.10 14.52 0.13
C PHE A 46 -12.52 14.39 -1.28
N PRO A 47 -11.40 13.67 -1.45
CA PRO A 47 -10.90 13.28 -2.75
C PRO A 47 -11.94 12.55 -3.60
N THR A 48 -12.04 12.93 -4.86
CA THR A 48 -12.74 12.16 -5.89
C THR A 48 -11.79 11.88 -7.04
N ALA A 49 -11.93 10.70 -7.65
CA ALA A 49 -11.08 10.30 -8.76
C ALA A 49 -11.07 11.36 -9.87
N SER A 50 -9.89 11.65 -10.40
CA SER A 50 -9.65 12.57 -11.51
C SER A 50 -10.12 14.01 -11.27
N THR A 51 -10.37 14.40 -10.01
CA THR A 51 -10.79 15.76 -9.65
C THR A 51 -9.72 16.41 -8.78
N PRO A 52 -9.29 17.65 -9.06
CA PRO A 52 -8.34 18.34 -8.21
C PRO A 52 -8.87 18.51 -6.78
N ILE A 53 -8.03 18.19 -5.79
CA ILE A 53 -8.23 18.53 -4.39
C ILE A 53 -7.07 19.38 -3.91
N THR A 54 -7.38 20.45 -3.17
CA THR A 54 -6.39 21.30 -2.53
C THR A 54 -6.36 21.02 -1.04
N PHE A 55 -5.17 20.73 -0.54
CA PHE A 55 -4.83 20.70 0.87
C PHE A 55 -4.15 22.03 1.20
N SER A 56 -4.70 22.79 2.13
CA SER A 56 -4.19 24.12 2.49
C SER A 56 -3.98 24.26 3.99
N ASN A 57 -3.24 25.31 4.37
CA ASN A 57 -2.98 25.65 5.76
C ASN A 57 -2.33 24.50 6.53
N PHE A 58 -1.21 23.98 5.99
CA PHE A 58 -0.47 22.89 6.61
C PHE A 58 -0.11 23.26 8.05
N ALA A 59 -0.70 22.56 9.01
CA ALA A 59 -0.56 22.83 10.44
C ALA A 59 0.03 21.62 11.16
N ASN A 60 0.43 21.82 12.42
CA ASN A 60 0.84 20.71 13.26
C ASN A 60 -0.31 19.69 13.36
N PRO A 61 0.00 18.39 13.25
CA PRO A 61 -1.01 17.37 13.17
C PRO A 61 -1.82 17.22 14.46
N PHE A 62 -3.07 16.80 14.31
CA PHE A 62 -4.01 16.59 15.41
C PHE A 62 -4.28 15.10 15.60
N ALA A 63 -3.86 14.57 16.74
CA ALA A 63 -4.15 13.20 17.15
C ALA A 63 -5.57 13.10 17.74
N ASP A 64 -6.22 11.96 17.50
CA ASP A 64 -7.50 11.61 18.09
C ASP A 64 -7.32 10.42 19.06
N PRO A 65 -7.61 10.58 20.36
CA PRO A 65 -8.23 11.74 21.04
C PRO A 65 -7.24 12.79 21.58
N GLY A 66 -5.96 12.68 21.24
CA GLY A 66 -4.85 13.35 21.94
C GLY A 66 -4.67 14.85 21.74
N GLY A 67 -5.37 15.47 20.78
CA GLY A 67 -5.19 16.89 20.46
C GLY A 67 -4.03 17.16 19.50
N GLN A 68 -3.69 18.44 19.31
CA GLN A 68 -2.55 18.83 18.48
C GLN A 68 -1.24 18.41 19.13
N PHE A 69 -0.31 17.82 18.36
CA PHE A 69 1.01 17.48 18.87
C PHE A 69 2.12 17.84 17.88
N SER A 70 3.30 18.03 18.42
CA SER A 70 4.54 18.22 17.66
C SER A 70 5.33 16.92 17.65
N MET A 71 5.91 16.58 16.51
CA MET A 71 6.82 15.45 16.39
C MET A 71 8.25 15.91 16.73
N ALA A 72 8.87 15.29 17.73
CA ALA A 72 10.27 15.55 18.06
C ALA A 72 11.21 15.01 16.96
N PRO A 73 12.45 15.52 16.85
CA PRO A 73 13.41 15.01 15.88
C PRO A 73 13.59 13.50 15.97
N GLY A 74 13.49 12.82 14.83
CA GLY A 74 13.59 11.35 14.74
C GLY A 74 12.31 10.58 15.06
N GLN A 75 11.25 11.24 15.53
CA GLN A 75 9.93 10.61 15.62
C GLN A 75 9.27 10.51 14.24
N TYR A 76 8.42 9.51 14.09
CA TYR A 76 7.69 9.27 12.85
C TYR A 76 6.31 8.65 13.12
N LEU A 77 5.36 8.93 12.25
CA LEU A 77 4.08 8.27 12.19
C LEU A 77 4.22 6.93 11.45
N LYS A 78 3.60 5.89 11.99
CA LYS A 78 3.50 4.56 11.37
C LYS A 78 2.06 4.07 11.41
N PHE A 79 1.57 3.55 10.30
CA PHE A 79 0.22 2.99 10.21
C PHE A 79 0.19 1.53 10.66
N PHE A 80 -0.98 1.07 11.10
CA PHE A 80 -1.26 -0.33 11.38
C PHE A 80 -2.65 -0.70 10.90
N LYS A 81 -2.84 -1.95 10.45
CA LYS A 81 -4.16 -2.44 10.05
C LYS A 81 -5.05 -2.62 11.26
N VAL A 82 -6.31 -2.23 11.13
CA VAL A 82 -7.34 -2.52 12.12
C VAL A 82 -7.86 -3.94 11.89
N SER A 83 -7.72 -4.82 12.89
CA SER A 83 -8.03 -6.27 12.79
C SER A 83 -9.43 -6.55 12.27
N ASP A 84 -10.39 -5.72 12.66
CA ASP A 84 -11.82 -5.94 12.43
C ASP A 84 -12.32 -5.24 11.17
N SER A 85 -11.44 -4.52 10.46
CA SER A 85 -11.79 -3.79 9.24
C SER A 85 -10.57 -3.66 8.32
N PRO A 86 -10.43 -4.56 7.32
CA PRO A 86 -9.19 -4.73 6.57
C PRO A 86 -8.81 -3.53 5.70
N CYS A 87 -9.73 -2.58 5.45
CA CYS A 87 -9.45 -1.35 4.69
C CYS A 87 -9.35 -0.11 5.61
N ARG A 88 -9.31 -0.30 6.93
CA ARG A 88 -9.14 0.77 7.91
C ARG A 88 -7.77 0.67 8.55
N TYR A 89 -7.18 1.83 8.80
CA TYR A 89 -5.86 1.94 9.39
C TYR A 89 -5.92 2.79 10.64
N GLY A 90 -5.22 2.36 11.68
CA GLY A 90 -4.82 3.26 12.76
C GLY A 90 -3.41 3.78 12.51
N ALA A 91 -2.98 4.72 13.33
CA ALA A 91 -1.63 5.26 13.29
C ALA A 91 -1.08 5.44 14.71
N ASN A 92 0.21 5.18 14.86
CA ASN A 92 0.98 5.43 16.08
C ASN A 92 2.12 6.41 15.78
N LEU A 93 2.46 7.21 16.77
CA LEU A 93 3.73 7.92 16.81
C LEU A 93 4.80 6.97 17.38
N HIS A 94 5.92 6.84 16.69
CA HIS A 94 7.07 6.06 17.12
C HIS A 94 8.27 6.96 17.39
N ASN A 95 9.12 6.52 18.32
CA ASN A 95 10.46 7.07 18.53
C ASN A 95 11.44 6.50 17.48
N ALA A 96 12.62 7.10 17.39
CA ALA A 96 13.67 6.70 16.45
C ALA A 96 14.12 5.22 16.63
N ASP A 97 13.98 4.68 17.84
CA ASP A 97 14.30 3.28 18.18
C ASP A 97 13.17 2.28 17.84
N ASN A 98 12.11 2.73 17.17
CA ASN A 98 10.89 2.01 16.83
C ASN A 98 9.93 1.72 18.00
N THR A 99 10.20 2.18 19.22
CA THR A 99 9.23 2.07 20.31
C THR A 99 8.01 2.96 20.03
N VAL A 100 6.82 2.49 20.42
CA VAL A 100 5.59 3.30 20.32
C VAL A 100 5.65 4.39 21.39
N ALA A 101 5.55 5.66 20.97
CA ALA A 101 5.48 6.81 21.86
C ALA A 101 4.04 7.09 22.29
N SER A 102 3.11 7.11 21.33
CA SER A 102 1.69 7.35 21.58
C SER A 102 0.80 6.87 20.43
N LEU A 103 -0.49 6.72 20.69
CA LEU A 103 -1.51 6.49 19.68
C LEU A 103 -1.86 7.82 19.00
N TYR A 104 -1.82 7.86 17.67
CA TYR A 104 -2.28 9.00 16.87
C TYR A 104 -3.77 8.92 16.59
N ALA A 105 -4.23 7.77 16.10
CA ALA A 105 -5.62 7.47 15.85
C ALA A 105 -5.83 5.95 15.87
N ALA A 106 -6.90 5.48 16.52
CA ALA A 106 -7.23 4.07 16.59
C ALA A 106 -7.71 3.49 15.24
N SER A 107 -8.34 4.33 14.41
CA SER A 107 -8.90 3.94 13.12
C SER A 107 -9.15 5.18 12.26
N GLY A 108 -9.08 5.00 10.95
CA GLY A 108 -9.43 6.01 9.95
C GLY A 108 -9.42 5.41 8.55
N THR A 109 -9.77 6.26 7.59
CA THR A 109 -9.83 5.93 6.17
C THR A 109 -8.71 6.63 5.42
N ILE A 110 -8.14 5.94 4.43
CA ILE A 110 -7.16 6.48 3.49
C ILE A 110 -7.89 6.91 2.22
N TRP A 111 -7.57 8.11 1.76
CA TRP A 111 -8.18 8.72 0.58
C TRP A 111 -7.12 9.26 -0.37
N GLY A 112 -7.43 9.17 -1.66
CA GLY A 112 -6.71 9.81 -2.73
C GLY A 112 -5.23 9.47 -2.74
N LEU A 113 -4.88 8.20 -2.57
CA LEU A 113 -3.50 7.73 -2.54
C LEU A 113 -2.83 8.03 -3.88
N THR A 114 -1.96 9.05 -3.84
CA THR A 114 -1.18 9.48 -5.00
C THR A 114 0.30 9.21 -4.78
N SER A 115 1.09 9.50 -5.81
CA SER A 115 2.54 9.48 -5.71
C SER A 115 3.05 10.57 -4.74
N SER A 116 2.41 11.74 -4.65
CA SER A 116 2.87 12.87 -3.82
C SER A 116 2.48 12.75 -2.35
N GLY A 117 1.37 12.06 -2.08
CA GLY A 117 0.82 11.92 -0.74
C GLY A 117 -0.59 11.37 -0.76
N PHE A 118 -1.18 11.27 0.41
CA PHE A 118 -2.54 10.81 0.62
C PHE A 118 -3.17 11.51 1.82
N LEU A 119 -4.48 11.37 1.94
CA LEU A 119 -5.25 11.92 3.04
C LEU A 119 -5.65 10.79 3.99
N PHE A 120 -5.42 10.98 5.29
CA PHE A 120 -5.93 10.13 6.36
C PHE A 120 -6.99 10.88 7.16
N THR A 121 -8.17 10.26 7.32
CA THR A 121 -9.29 10.83 8.09
C THR A 121 -9.72 9.88 9.20
N SER A 122 -9.47 10.23 10.45
CA SER A 122 -9.99 9.51 11.63
C SER A 122 -11.34 10.06 12.11
N LEU A 123 -11.58 11.37 11.92
CA LEU A 123 -12.81 12.05 12.31
C LEU A 123 -13.55 12.62 11.08
N PRO A 124 -14.89 12.65 11.09
CA PRO A 124 -15.67 13.35 10.07
C PRO A 124 -15.55 14.88 10.21
N GLY A 125 -15.57 15.59 9.08
CA GLY A 125 -15.46 17.07 9.02
C GLY A 125 -14.70 17.53 7.77
N ASP A 126 -14.30 18.80 7.73
CA ASP A 126 -13.50 19.38 6.63
C ASP A 126 -11.98 19.31 6.88
N PHE A 127 -11.58 18.87 8.06
CA PHE A 127 -10.18 18.69 8.47
C PHE A 127 -9.72 17.25 8.25
N GLY A 128 -8.43 17.05 8.06
CA GLY A 128 -7.84 15.72 7.94
C GLY A 128 -6.32 15.80 7.94
N THR A 129 -5.69 14.64 7.98
CA THR A 129 -4.22 14.57 8.02
C THR A 129 -3.69 14.26 6.63
N PHE A 130 -2.99 15.22 6.03
CA PHE A 130 -2.23 14.98 4.81
C PHE A 130 -0.90 14.31 5.16
N ILE A 131 -0.59 13.23 4.44
CA ILE A 131 0.66 12.49 4.56
C ILE A 131 1.41 12.58 3.23
N ALA A 132 2.58 13.22 3.24
CA ALA A 132 3.45 13.34 2.08
C ALA A 132 4.35 12.11 1.93
N ASN A 133 4.51 11.59 0.70
CA ASN A 133 5.24 10.34 0.47
C ASN A 133 6.77 10.51 0.43
N GLY A 134 7.27 11.67 0.02
CA GLY A 134 8.71 11.89 -0.19
C GLY A 134 9.19 13.34 -0.18
N ALA A 135 8.30 14.30 -0.42
CA ALA A 135 8.58 15.72 -0.21
C ALA A 135 8.33 16.09 1.26
N GLY A 136 9.21 16.93 1.82
CA GLY A 136 8.94 17.60 3.07
C GLY A 136 8.28 18.96 2.80
N PHE A 137 7.16 19.27 3.47
CA PHE A 137 6.51 20.59 3.37
C PHE A 137 6.79 21.45 4.61
N SER A 138 6.59 22.76 4.49
CA SER A 138 6.61 23.70 5.60
C SER A 138 5.20 23.95 6.15
N LEU A 139 5.11 24.39 7.41
CA LEU A 139 3.84 24.87 7.94
C LEU A 139 3.36 26.10 7.17
N GLY A 140 2.05 26.17 6.93
CA GLY A 140 1.41 27.20 6.11
C GLY A 140 1.39 26.90 4.60
N ASP A 141 2.09 25.85 4.15
CA ASP A 141 2.06 25.44 2.75
C ASP A 141 0.66 24.97 2.30
N SER A 142 0.54 24.83 0.98
CA SER A 142 -0.61 24.22 0.32
C SER A 142 -0.16 23.39 -0.88
N VAL A 143 -0.90 22.33 -1.18
CA VAL A 143 -0.68 21.51 -2.37
C VAL A 143 -2.00 21.14 -3.02
N THR A 144 -2.04 21.17 -4.35
CA THR A 144 -3.17 20.65 -5.13
C THR A 144 -2.75 19.35 -5.79
N LEU A 145 -3.53 18.29 -5.57
CA LEU A 145 -3.31 16.96 -6.14
C LEU A 145 -4.53 16.54 -6.97
N THR A 146 -4.30 15.71 -7.97
CA THR A 146 -5.37 15.04 -8.75
C THR A 146 -5.25 13.54 -8.52
N PRO A 147 -5.98 12.98 -7.53
CA PRO A 147 -5.91 11.57 -7.21
C PRO A 147 -6.59 10.70 -8.27
N SER A 148 -6.08 9.49 -8.45
CA SER A 148 -6.66 8.49 -9.36
C SER A 148 -7.89 7.79 -8.76
N THR A 149 -8.04 7.87 -7.43
CA THR A 149 -9.10 7.25 -6.64
C THR A 149 -9.75 8.27 -5.70
N GLY A 150 -10.94 7.95 -5.20
CA GLY A 150 -11.56 8.66 -4.08
C GLY A 150 -11.11 8.03 -2.76
N GLU A 151 -12.01 7.27 -2.13
CA GLU A 151 -11.63 6.37 -1.03
C GLU A 151 -10.76 5.23 -1.58
N ASP A 152 -9.65 4.93 -0.90
CA ASP A 152 -8.74 3.88 -1.37
C ASP A 152 -9.22 2.48 -0.98
N THR A 153 -9.03 1.56 -1.90
CA THR A 153 -9.39 0.15 -1.67
C THR A 153 -8.33 -0.55 -0.81
N CYS A 154 -8.72 -1.64 -0.17
CA CYS A 154 -7.79 -2.56 0.49
C CYS A 154 -6.62 -2.96 -0.44
N ALA A 155 -6.90 -3.23 -1.71
CA ALA A 155 -5.88 -3.61 -2.69
C ALA A 155 -4.89 -2.46 -2.97
N ALA A 156 -5.39 -1.22 -3.08
CA ALA A 156 -4.53 -0.05 -3.30
C ALA A 156 -3.59 0.20 -2.11
N THR A 157 -4.11 0.13 -0.87
CA THR A 157 -3.28 0.31 0.33
C THR A 157 -2.29 -0.83 0.58
N ALA A 158 -2.64 -2.06 0.20
CA ALA A 158 -1.75 -3.23 0.28
C ALA A 158 -0.65 -3.21 -0.79
N ALA A 159 -0.89 -2.59 -1.95
CA ALA A 159 0.09 -2.42 -3.02
C ALA A 159 0.96 -1.17 -2.87
N TYR A 160 0.66 -0.32 -1.89
CA TYR A 160 1.38 0.94 -1.69
C TYR A 160 2.75 0.71 -1.05
N LEU A 161 3.77 1.32 -1.64
CA LEU A 161 5.17 1.20 -1.25
C LEU A 161 5.65 2.51 -0.58
N PRO A 162 5.44 2.68 0.74
CA PRO A 162 5.87 3.90 1.42
C PRO A 162 7.39 3.97 1.59
N SER A 163 7.90 5.18 1.83
CA SER A 163 9.26 5.35 2.35
C SER A 163 9.37 4.74 3.75
N THR A 164 10.46 4.02 4.01
CA THR A 164 10.85 3.53 5.34
C THR A 164 11.82 4.47 6.05
N THR A 165 12.19 5.59 5.40
CA THR A 165 13.05 6.63 5.95
C THR A 165 12.22 7.88 6.19
N PRO A 166 12.01 8.30 7.45
CA PRO A 166 11.20 9.47 7.75
C PRO A 166 11.92 10.76 7.36
N VAL A 167 11.16 11.73 6.82
CA VAL A 167 11.66 13.05 6.45
C VAL A 167 11.28 14.06 7.52
N SER A 168 12.29 14.65 8.17
CA SER A 168 12.09 15.61 9.29
C SER A 168 12.31 17.07 8.89
N THR A 169 12.78 17.33 7.68
CA THR A 169 13.08 18.67 7.19
C THR A 169 12.30 18.92 5.90
N ALA A 170 11.70 20.10 5.78
CA ALA A 170 11.13 20.55 4.53
C ALA A 170 12.22 20.52 3.44
N GLY A 171 11.86 20.03 2.27
CA GLY A 171 12.79 19.86 1.16
C GLY A 171 12.13 20.25 -0.15
N PRO A 172 12.92 20.44 -1.23
CA PRO A 172 12.32 20.55 -2.54
C PRO A 172 11.40 19.35 -2.79
N ILE A 173 10.26 19.59 -3.44
CA ILE A 173 9.31 18.53 -3.77
C ILE A 173 10.04 17.55 -4.69
N ASN A 174 10.56 16.47 -4.10
CA ASN A 174 11.23 15.43 -4.85
C ASN A 174 10.11 14.69 -5.60
N PRO A 175 10.20 14.51 -6.94
CA PRO A 175 9.20 13.74 -7.65
C PRO A 175 9.07 12.37 -6.97
N ALA A 176 7.82 12.03 -6.72
CA ALA A 176 7.42 10.87 -5.95
C ALA A 176 8.09 9.56 -6.38
N PRO A 177 8.18 8.56 -5.49
CA PRO A 177 8.39 7.17 -5.90
C PRO A 177 7.34 6.82 -6.96
N VAL A 178 7.80 6.44 -8.16
CA VAL A 178 6.90 6.00 -9.23
C VAL A 178 6.16 4.77 -8.71
N PRO A 179 4.81 4.74 -8.75
CA PRO A 179 4.06 3.54 -8.39
C PRO A 179 4.68 2.36 -9.13
N ALA A 180 4.90 1.25 -8.45
CA ALA A 180 5.42 0.06 -9.12
C ALA A 180 4.53 -0.20 -10.34
N THR A 181 5.08 -0.01 -11.53
CA THR A 181 4.37 -0.37 -12.75
C THR A 181 4.10 -1.86 -12.60
N THR A 182 2.83 -2.25 -12.53
CA THR A 182 2.48 -3.65 -12.69
C THR A 182 3.18 -4.10 -13.95
N PRO A 183 4.12 -5.07 -13.88
CA PRO A 183 4.89 -5.45 -15.05
C PRO A 183 3.87 -5.84 -16.13
N ILE A 184 3.83 -5.04 -17.20
CA ILE A 184 3.10 -5.42 -18.40
C ILE A 184 3.83 -6.69 -18.87
N PRO A 185 3.12 -7.83 -19.03
CA PRO A 185 3.77 -9.03 -19.45
C PRO A 185 4.51 -8.72 -20.75
N THR A 186 5.78 -9.08 -20.78
CA THR A 186 6.62 -8.94 -21.96
C THR A 186 5.99 -9.70 -23.13
N LEU A 187 6.33 -9.32 -24.36
CA LEU A 187 5.93 -10.08 -25.55
C LEU A 187 6.25 -11.59 -25.42
N SER A 188 7.34 -11.93 -24.74
CA SER A 188 7.71 -13.31 -24.40
C SER A 188 6.76 -13.99 -23.41
N GLU A 189 6.27 -13.28 -22.38
CA GLU A 189 5.30 -13.84 -21.43
C GLU A 189 3.93 -14.03 -22.08
N TRP A 190 3.50 -13.09 -22.92
CA TRP A 190 2.30 -13.27 -23.75
C TRP A 190 2.45 -14.47 -24.70
N ALA A 191 3.61 -14.63 -25.32
CA ALA A 191 3.87 -15.78 -26.20
C ALA A 191 3.79 -17.11 -25.42
N MET A 192 4.31 -17.15 -24.19
CA MET A 192 4.24 -18.33 -23.34
C MET A 192 2.81 -18.67 -22.91
N ILE A 193 2.00 -17.68 -22.54
CA ILE A 193 0.58 -17.86 -22.17
C ILE A 193 -0.21 -18.41 -23.38
N ILE A 194 -0.02 -17.82 -24.56
CA ILE A 194 -0.69 -18.26 -25.79
C ILE A 194 -0.24 -19.69 -26.15
N LEU A 195 1.06 -19.99 -26.06
CA LEU A 195 1.59 -21.32 -26.35
C LEU A 195 1.03 -22.38 -25.39
N THR A 196 0.91 -22.08 -24.10
CA THR A 196 0.32 -23.02 -23.12
C THR A 196 -1.15 -23.29 -23.42
N MET A 197 -1.92 -22.26 -23.78
CA MET A 197 -3.31 -22.43 -24.17
C MET A 197 -3.46 -23.30 -25.43
N LEU A 198 -2.58 -23.12 -26.43
CA LEU A 198 -2.60 -23.92 -27.66
C LEU A 198 -2.23 -25.39 -27.41
N VAL A 199 -1.22 -25.66 -26.59
CA VAL A 199 -0.80 -27.03 -26.26
C VAL A 199 -1.88 -27.75 -25.46
N ALA A 200 -2.49 -27.09 -24.47
CA ALA A 200 -3.61 -27.66 -23.71
C ALA A 200 -4.82 -27.96 -24.62
N GLY A 201 -5.18 -27.01 -25.49
CA GLY A 201 -6.25 -27.19 -26.47
C GLY A 201 -6.01 -28.36 -27.43
N PHE A 202 -4.77 -28.52 -27.93
CA PHE A 202 -4.40 -29.63 -28.81
C PHE A 202 -4.43 -30.98 -28.09
N GLY A 203 -3.99 -31.04 -26.83
CA GLY A 203 -4.07 -32.23 -25.99
C GLY A 203 -5.52 -32.72 -25.82
N ILE A 204 -6.43 -31.81 -25.46
CA ILE A 204 -7.86 -32.09 -25.29
C ILE A 204 -8.47 -32.57 -26.62
N TYR A 205 -8.13 -31.92 -27.73
CA TYR A 205 -8.61 -32.30 -29.06
C TYR A 205 -8.20 -33.73 -29.45
N GLN A 206 -6.92 -34.08 -29.26
CA GLN A 206 -6.42 -35.42 -29.59
C GLN A 206 -7.04 -36.51 -28.71
N GLN A 207 -7.25 -36.22 -27.42
CA GLN A 207 -7.91 -37.15 -26.52
C GLN A 207 -9.37 -37.41 -26.95
N ARG A 208 -10.10 -36.37 -27.37
CA ARG A 208 -11.48 -36.51 -27.85
C ARG A 208 -11.57 -37.29 -29.17
N ARG A 209 -10.61 -37.09 -30.08
CA ARG A 209 -10.56 -37.83 -31.36
C ARG A 209 -10.34 -39.33 -31.18
N ARG A 210 -9.64 -39.76 -30.12
CA ARG A 210 -9.42 -41.19 -29.84
C ARG A 210 -10.62 -41.91 -29.22
N GLN A 211 -11.62 -41.16 -28.77
CA GLN A 211 -12.85 -41.69 -28.16
C GLN A 211 -14.02 -41.80 -29.16
N LEU A 212 -13.83 -41.34 -30.40
CA LEU A 212 -14.75 -41.47 -31.53
C LEU A 212 -14.21 -42.52 -32.51
#